data_AF-A0A2V8J481-F1
#
_entry.id   AF-A0A2V8J481-F1
#
_cell.length_a   1.000
_cell.length_b   1.000
_cell.length_c   1.000
_cell.angle_alpha   90.00
_cell.angle_beta   90.00
_cell.angle_gamma   90.00
#
_symmetry.space_group_name_H-M   'P 1'
#
loop_
_entity.id
_entity.type
_entity.pdbx_description
1 polymer ?
#
loop_
_entity_poly.entity_id
_entity_poly.type
_entity_poly.pdbx_seq_one_letter_code
_entity_poly.pdbx_strand_id
1 'polypeptide(L)'
;MDTVFPPLTATRFDAVTSAVSAAVYLLVGFAALLRAPRDARTGVFLLVAVTGLGPYLLPVYAWLRPGSTFTKPLVSVLAVSLVLGSLALFHFTQIFPWRRPWIRRYFELLLTGYGLGPLIVLGLIWFAPRHAEDIEASYAVLTVFIGLPAIFVAGIVLPFAGLLSLYYSVLAARAAGFEQARRPLMGILVSQLAGGVLAILIIPLLHFVAPAGALVTIASALLFGFGLLMPIAFAAGVWRFRVLDLDIEGLPSVRAGSTSS
;
A
#
# COMPACT_ATOMS: atom_id res chain seq x y z
N MET A 1 15.45 -11.91 28.29
CA MET A 1 14.53 -11.04 27.53
C MET A 1 13.84 -11.94 26.53
N ASP A 2 12.67 -12.46 26.89
CA ASP A 2 11.89 -13.27 25.96
C ASP A 2 11.25 -12.29 24.97
N THR A 3 11.84 -12.21 23.78
CA THR A 3 11.37 -11.30 22.74
C THR A 3 10.06 -11.86 22.18
N VAL A 4 8.96 -11.13 22.38
CA VAL A 4 7.61 -11.46 21.85
C VAL A 4 7.61 -11.65 20.33
N PHE A 5 8.58 -11.04 19.64
CA PHE A 5 8.83 -11.24 18.22
C PHE A 5 10.21 -11.84 18.00
N PRO A 6 10.38 -12.72 17.00
CA PRO A 6 11.70 -13.18 16.60
C PRO A 6 12.58 -11.98 16.21
N PRO A 7 13.92 -12.08 16.42
CA PRO A 7 14.84 -11.02 16.03
C PRO A 7 14.75 -10.74 14.52
N LEU A 8 14.99 -9.49 14.15
CA LEU A 8 14.97 -9.05 12.76
C LEU A 8 16.11 -9.71 11.98
N THR A 9 15.73 -10.41 10.92
CA THR A 9 16.65 -11.01 9.95
C THR A 9 16.15 -10.73 8.54
N ALA A 10 17.08 -10.46 7.63
CA ALA A 10 16.81 -10.29 6.21
C ALA A 10 18.05 -10.74 5.42
N THR A 11 17.83 -11.34 4.26
CA THR A 11 18.94 -11.69 3.37
C THR A 11 19.45 -10.44 2.64
N ARG A 12 20.66 -10.52 2.10
CA ARG A 12 21.20 -9.46 1.21
C ARG A 12 20.26 -9.21 0.03
N PHE A 13 19.64 -10.27 -0.50
CA PHE A 13 18.70 -10.16 -1.61
C PHE A 13 17.51 -9.28 -1.21
N ASP A 14 16.87 -9.57 -0.08
CA ASP A 14 15.71 -8.81 0.42
C ASP A 14 16.04 -7.34 0.64
N ALA A 15 17.20 -7.05 1.24
CA ALA A 15 17.65 -5.68 1.46
C ALA A 15 17.83 -4.92 0.14
N VAL A 16 18.53 -5.51 -0.84
CA VAL A 16 18.80 -4.85 -2.12
C VAL A 16 17.54 -4.65 -2.94
N THR A 17 16.70 -5.69 -3.10
CA THR A 17 15.47 -5.58 -3.90
C THR A 17 14.47 -4.60 -3.28
N SER A 18 14.39 -4.57 -1.95
CA SER A 18 13.54 -3.65 -1.21
C SER A 18 14.03 -2.20 -1.32
N ALA A 19 15.34 -1.97 -1.21
CA ALA A 19 15.95 -0.66 -1.43
C ALA A 19 15.74 -0.14 -2.87
N VAL A 20 15.94 -1.02 -3.87
CA VAL A 20 15.69 -0.68 -5.29
C VAL A 20 14.22 -0.35 -5.50
N SER A 21 13.30 -1.11 -4.90
CA SER A 21 11.86 -0.83 -4.99
C SER A 21 11.54 0.55 -4.41
N ALA A 22 12.02 0.85 -3.20
CA ALA A 22 11.84 2.15 -2.57
C ALA A 22 12.35 3.30 -3.47
N ALA A 23 13.56 3.13 -4.02
CA ALA A 23 14.16 4.11 -4.91
C ALA A 23 13.33 4.32 -6.18
N VAL A 24 12.87 3.26 -6.84
CA VAL A 24 12.04 3.36 -8.05
C VAL A 24 10.71 4.06 -7.76
N TYR A 25 10.03 3.72 -6.67
CA TYR A 25 8.79 4.39 -6.27
C TYR A 25 9.01 5.89 -6.06
N LEU A 26 10.04 6.28 -5.31
CA LEU A 26 10.37 7.68 -5.08
C LEU A 26 10.74 8.41 -6.36
N LEU A 27 11.64 7.84 -7.18
CA LEU A 27 12.08 8.46 -8.43
C LEU A 27 10.90 8.70 -9.39
N VAL A 28 10.04 7.70 -9.56
CA VAL A 28 8.82 7.84 -10.39
C VAL A 28 7.88 8.88 -9.78
N GLY A 29 7.66 8.86 -8.47
CA GLY A 29 6.77 9.81 -7.80
C GLY A 29 7.24 11.25 -7.92
N PHE A 30 8.51 11.51 -7.64
CA PHE A 30 9.11 12.84 -7.80
C PHE A 30 9.11 13.29 -9.26
N ALA A 31 9.50 12.43 -10.21
CA ALA A 31 9.50 12.77 -11.62
C ALA A 31 8.09 13.09 -12.14
N ALA A 32 7.07 12.34 -11.71
CA ALA A 32 5.69 12.60 -12.07
C ALA A 32 5.17 13.90 -11.46
N LEU A 33 5.50 14.18 -10.19
CA LEU A 33 5.12 15.42 -9.51
C LEU A 33 5.78 16.65 -10.18
N LEU A 34 7.07 16.56 -10.52
CA LEU A 34 7.76 17.64 -11.24
C LEU A 34 7.14 17.91 -12.61
N ARG A 35 6.66 16.87 -13.30
CA ARG A 35 5.97 17.01 -14.59
C ARG A 35 4.58 17.65 -14.46
N ALA A 36 3.83 17.30 -13.43
CA ALA A 36 2.46 17.77 -13.22
C ALA A 36 2.21 18.08 -11.73
N PRO A 37 2.71 19.22 -11.21
CA PRO A 37 2.74 19.50 -9.76
C PRO A 37 1.36 19.81 -9.17
N ARG A 38 0.40 20.18 -10.01
CA ARG A 38 -0.98 20.46 -9.60
C ARG A 38 -1.92 19.27 -9.77
N ASP A 39 -1.42 18.15 -10.31
CA ASP A 39 -2.23 16.96 -10.51
C ASP A 39 -2.28 16.11 -9.22
N ALA A 40 -3.48 15.87 -8.71
CA ALA A 40 -3.63 15.09 -7.48
C ALA A 40 -3.08 13.65 -7.62
N ARG A 41 -3.12 13.06 -8.81
CA ARG A 41 -2.64 11.68 -9.05
C ARG A 41 -1.15 11.54 -8.79
N THR A 42 -0.36 12.55 -9.17
CA THR A 42 1.09 12.54 -8.97
C THR A 42 1.45 12.76 -7.51
N GLY A 43 0.77 13.70 -6.84
CA GLY A 43 0.94 13.95 -5.40
C GLY A 43 0.59 12.73 -4.54
N VAL A 44 -0.53 12.06 -4.80
CA VAL A 44 -0.95 10.88 -4.04
C VAL A 44 -0.08 9.66 -4.37
N PHE A 45 0.40 9.51 -5.61
CA PHE A 45 1.38 8.48 -5.92
C PHE A 45 2.69 8.69 -5.14
N LEU A 46 3.19 9.93 -5.05
CA LEU A 46 4.35 10.24 -4.20
C LEU A 46 4.05 9.94 -2.73
N LEU A 47 2.84 10.22 -2.24
CA LEU A 47 2.44 9.85 -0.89
C LEU A 47 2.49 8.34 -0.67
N VAL A 48 2.03 7.52 -1.63
CA VAL A 48 2.20 6.04 -1.59
C VAL A 48 3.68 5.67 -1.50
N ALA A 49 4.54 6.31 -2.32
CA ALA A 49 5.97 6.03 -2.31
C ALA A 49 6.64 6.38 -0.96
N VAL A 50 6.32 7.54 -0.39
CA VAL A 50 6.89 8.02 0.89
C VAL A 50 6.39 7.17 2.06
N THR A 51 5.09 6.87 2.10
CA THR A 51 4.51 6.04 3.17
C THR A 51 4.97 4.58 3.08
N GLY A 52 5.34 4.10 1.90
CA GLY A 52 5.95 2.79 1.71
C GLY A 52 7.41 2.67 2.20
N LEU A 53 8.10 3.77 2.53
CA LEU A 53 9.51 3.73 2.91
C LEU A 53 9.77 2.90 4.18
N GLY A 54 8.91 2.98 5.19
CA GLY A 54 9.09 2.19 6.42
C GLY A 54 9.20 0.69 6.13
N PRO A 55 8.17 0.07 5.53
CA PRO A 55 8.22 -1.33 5.13
C PRO A 55 9.36 -1.67 4.17
N TYR A 56 9.64 -0.82 3.17
CA TYR A 56 10.72 -1.11 2.22
C TYR A 56 12.14 -0.97 2.82
N LEU A 57 12.33 -0.13 3.83
CA LEU A 57 13.63 0.02 4.49
C LEU A 57 13.83 -0.97 5.65
N LEU A 58 12.79 -1.67 6.09
CA LEU A 58 12.92 -2.67 7.16
C LEU A 58 13.89 -3.81 6.82
N PRO A 59 13.83 -4.45 5.63
CA PRO A 59 14.83 -5.45 5.25
C PRO A 59 16.25 -4.88 5.18
N VAL A 60 16.41 -3.64 4.74
CA VAL A 60 17.71 -2.95 4.71
C VAL A 60 18.25 -2.77 6.12
N TYR A 61 17.41 -2.28 7.03
CA TYR A 61 17.75 -2.11 8.44
C TYR A 61 18.11 -3.44 9.10
N ALA A 62 17.30 -4.48 8.89
CA ALA A 62 17.53 -5.83 9.42
C ALA A 62 18.83 -6.46 8.89
N TRP A 63 19.17 -6.22 7.62
CA TRP A 63 20.43 -6.70 7.04
C TRP A 63 21.66 -5.96 7.57
N LEU A 64 21.56 -4.63 7.76
CA LEU A 64 22.64 -3.81 8.35
C LEU A 64 22.81 -4.02 9.85
N ARG A 65 21.75 -4.46 10.55
CA ARG A 65 21.75 -4.75 11.99
C ARG A 65 21.09 -6.11 12.28
N PRO A 66 21.74 -7.22 11.90
CA PRO A 66 21.20 -8.57 12.13
C PRO A 66 21.01 -8.82 13.64
N GLY A 67 19.91 -9.47 14.01
CA GLY A 67 19.62 -9.78 15.41
C GLY A 67 19.05 -8.61 16.21
N SER A 68 18.81 -7.45 15.58
CA SER A 68 18.15 -6.32 16.23
C SER A 68 16.71 -6.66 16.61
N THR A 69 16.24 -6.08 17.72
CA THR A 69 14.89 -6.28 18.23
C THR A 69 13.94 -5.20 17.73
N PHE A 70 12.65 -5.53 17.68
CA PHE A 70 11.60 -4.56 17.44
C PHE A 70 11.47 -3.61 18.63
N THR A 71 11.96 -2.38 18.48
CA THR A 71 11.80 -1.31 19.49
C THR A 71 10.49 -0.55 19.27
N LYS A 72 9.94 0.08 20.33
CA LYS A 72 8.73 0.91 20.21
C LYS A 72 8.83 1.96 19.08
N PRO A 73 9.94 2.71 18.91
CA PRO A 73 10.09 3.65 17.80
C PRO A 73 10.04 2.98 16.42
N LEU A 74 10.71 1.84 16.25
CA LEU A 74 10.71 1.11 14.98
C LEU A 74 9.30 0.61 14.65
N VAL A 75 8.62 -0.02 15.60
CA VAL A 75 7.23 -0.48 15.44
C VAL A 75 6.29 0.68 15.13
N SER A 76 6.48 1.84 15.78
CA SER A 76 5.69 3.05 15.52
C SER A 76 5.85 3.54 14.09
N VAL A 77 7.09 3.66 13.59
CA VAL A 77 7.37 4.07 12.20
C VAL A 77 6.73 3.10 11.22
N LEU A 78 6.90 1.79 11.43
CA LEU A 78 6.33 0.77 10.56
C LEU A 78 4.81 0.81 10.56
N ALA A 79 4.18 0.86 11.73
CA ALA A 79 2.73 0.82 11.84
C ALA A 79 2.08 2.08 11.27
N VAL A 80 2.65 3.26 11.51
CA VAL A 80 2.20 4.52 10.87
C VAL A 80 2.38 4.45 9.36
N SER A 81 3.53 3.97 8.89
CA SER A 81 3.81 3.80 7.45
C SER A 81 2.78 2.88 6.79
N LEU A 82 2.42 1.76 7.42
CA LEU A 82 1.42 0.83 6.93
C LEU A 82 0.01 1.43 6.89
N VAL A 83 -0.41 2.12 7.97
CA VAL A 83 -1.73 2.78 8.01
C VAL A 83 -1.84 3.86 6.94
N LEU A 84 -0.85 4.75 6.88
CA LEU A 84 -0.81 5.81 5.88
C LEU A 84 -0.68 5.25 4.47
N GLY A 85 0.10 4.19 4.30
CA GLY A 85 0.28 3.47 3.03
C GLY A 85 -1.03 2.87 2.52
N SER A 86 -1.78 2.19 3.38
CA SER A 86 -3.11 1.66 3.04
C SER A 86 -4.09 2.76 2.63
N LEU A 87 -4.12 3.87 3.37
CA LEU A 87 -4.95 5.03 3.05
C LEU A 87 -4.52 5.70 1.73
N ALA A 88 -3.22 5.89 1.53
CA ALA A 88 -2.65 6.48 0.32
C ALA A 88 -2.90 5.61 -0.91
N LEU A 89 -2.74 4.30 -0.78
CA LEU A 89 -3.02 3.36 -1.84
C LEU A 89 -4.50 3.37 -2.18
N PHE A 90 -5.39 3.29 -1.18
CA PHE A 90 -6.82 3.42 -1.40
C PHE A 90 -7.15 4.74 -2.10
N HIS A 91 -6.68 5.88 -1.59
CA HIS A 91 -6.86 7.20 -2.22
C HIS A 91 -6.40 7.19 -3.68
N PHE A 92 -5.22 6.64 -3.96
CA PHE A 92 -4.68 6.53 -5.32
C PHE A 92 -5.65 5.77 -6.24
N THR A 93 -6.21 4.64 -5.80
CA THR A 93 -7.19 3.87 -6.58
C THR A 93 -8.51 4.59 -6.84
N GLN A 94 -8.80 5.68 -6.09
CA GLN A 94 -10.01 6.48 -6.28
C GLN A 94 -9.79 7.65 -7.24
N ILE A 95 -8.54 8.01 -7.51
CA ILE A 95 -8.21 9.15 -8.36
C ILE A 95 -7.47 8.77 -9.65
N PHE A 96 -6.91 7.56 -9.70
CA PHE A 96 -6.24 7.04 -10.88
C PHE A 96 -7.14 6.01 -11.59
N PRO A 97 -7.27 6.10 -12.93
CA PRO A 97 -6.73 7.11 -13.84
C PRO A 97 -7.55 8.41 -13.86
N TRP A 98 -8.80 8.38 -13.38
CA TRP A 98 -9.71 9.52 -13.30
C TRP A 98 -10.21 9.73 -11.86
N ARG A 99 -10.55 10.97 -11.52
CA ARG A 99 -11.02 11.33 -10.18
C ARG A 99 -12.49 10.95 -10.01
N ARG A 100 -12.78 10.00 -9.13
CA ARG A 100 -14.18 9.64 -8.83
C ARG A 100 -14.91 10.83 -8.17
N PRO A 101 -16.17 11.13 -8.55
CA PRO A 101 -16.90 12.29 -8.01
C PRO A 101 -17.05 12.27 -6.48
N TRP A 102 -17.24 11.08 -5.90
CA TRP A 102 -17.47 10.95 -4.46
C TRP A 102 -16.28 11.43 -3.62
N ILE A 103 -15.05 11.35 -4.13
CA ILE A 103 -13.88 11.79 -3.36
C ILE A 103 -13.87 13.30 -3.13
N ARG A 104 -14.55 14.07 -4.00
CA ARG A 104 -14.78 15.50 -3.76
C ARG A 104 -15.74 15.70 -2.58
N ARG A 105 -16.77 14.87 -2.46
CA ARG A 105 -17.78 14.92 -1.40
C ARG A 105 -17.27 14.47 -0.03
N TYR A 106 -16.39 13.46 -0.01
CA TYR A 106 -15.93 12.83 1.23
C TYR A 106 -14.42 13.05 1.48
N PHE A 107 -13.86 14.13 0.92
CA PHE A 107 -12.44 14.46 1.09
C PHE A 107 -12.07 14.66 2.57
N GLU A 108 -12.94 15.28 3.35
CA GLU A 108 -12.72 15.52 4.79
C GLU A 108 -12.61 14.22 5.59
N LEU A 109 -13.37 13.18 5.24
CA LEU A 109 -13.25 11.86 5.86
C LEU A 109 -11.90 11.22 5.54
N LEU A 110 -11.41 11.40 4.32
CA LEU A 110 -10.11 10.92 3.90
C LEU A 110 -8.97 11.64 4.64
N LEU A 111 -9.07 12.97 4.81
CA LEU A 111 -8.15 13.75 5.65
C LEU A 111 -8.20 13.32 7.11
N THR A 112 -9.40 13.07 7.64
CA THR A 112 -9.59 12.55 9.00
C THR A 112 -8.88 11.21 9.15
N GLY A 113 -8.99 10.32 8.16
CA GLY A 113 -8.24 9.06 8.15
C GLY A 113 -6.72 9.26 8.21
N TYR A 114 -6.17 10.19 7.42
CA TYR A 114 -4.74 10.49 7.43
C TYR A 114 -4.23 11.07 8.76
N GLY A 115 -5.06 11.81 9.49
CA GLY A 115 -4.70 12.33 10.82
C GLY A 115 -4.95 11.32 11.93
N LEU A 116 -6.17 10.81 12.03
CA LEU A 116 -6.64 9.98 13.13
C LEU A 116 -6.02 8.59 13.11
N GLY A 117 -5.82 7.98 11.93
CA GLY A 117 -5.23 6.64 11.79
C GLY A 117 -3.86 6.51 12.47
N PRO A 118 -2.88 7.35 12.10
CA PRO A 118 -1.58 7.38 12.78
C PRO A 118 -1.67 7.66 14.28
N LEU A 119 -2.53 8.60 14.70
CA LEU A 119 -2.69 8.93 16.12
C LEU A 119 -3.21 7.76 16.94
N ILE A 120 -4.19 7.02 16.43
CA ILE A 120 -4.72 5.81 17.07
C ILE A 120 -3.59 4.79 17.24
N VAL A 121 -2.86 4.48 16.17
CA VAL A 121 -1.82 3.45 16.20
C VAL A 121 -0.62 3.86 17.07
N LEU A 122 -0.21 5.12 17.00
CA LEU A 122 0.83 5.66 17.89
C LEU A 122 0.39 5.59 19.36
N GLY A 123 -0.84 5.98 19.66
CA GLY A 123 -1.41 5.87 21.01
C GLY A 123 -1.35 4.43 21.52
N LEU A 124 -1.85 3.47 20.73
CA LEU A 124 -1.84 2.06 21.09
C LEU A 124 -0.42 1.54 21.35
N ILE A 125 0.55 1.83 20.48
CA ILE A 125 1.93 1.35 20.65
C ILE A 125 2.62 2.01 21.83
N TRP A 126 2.44 3.31 22.03
CA TRP A 126 3.16 4.04 23.06
C TRP A 126 2.67 3.69 24.45
N PHE A 127 1.35 3.55 24.61
CA PHE A 127 0.69 3.14 25.85
C PHE A 127 0.63 1.62 26.02
N ALA A 128 1.14 0.83 25.06
CA ALA A 128 1.24 -0.62 25.21
C ALA A 128 2.09 -0.99 26.45
N PRO A 129 1.55 -1.83 27.35
CA PRO A 129 2.30 -2.33 28.50
C PRO A 129 3.49 -3.18 28.05
N ARG A 130 4.52 -3.28 28.89
CA ARG A 130 5.73 -4.05 28.57
C ARG A 130 5.53 -5.55 28.75
N HIS A 131 4.68 -5.93 29.69
CA HIS A 131 4.37 -7.31 30.02
C HIS A 131 2.87 -7.56 29.86
N ALA A 132 2.50 -8.79 29.54
CA ALA A 132 1.09 -9.15 29.35
C ALA A 132 0.32 -9.08 30.68
N GLU A 133 0.97 -9.36 31.81
CA GLU A 133 0.38 -9.18 33.14
C GLU A 133 0.02 -7.72 33.48
N ASP A 134 0.66 -6.73 32.85
CA ASP A 134 0.43 -5.31 33.11
C ASP A 134 -0.72 -4.72 32.26
N ILE A 135 -1.48 -5.57 31.55
CA ILE A 135 -2.58 -5.10 30.71
C ILE A 135 -3.75 -4.63 31.59
N GLU A 136 -3.86 -3.31 31.71
CA GLU A 136 -5.03 -2.68 32.31
C GLU A 136 -6.30 -2.90 31.48
N ALA A 137 -7.45 -3.02 32.14
CA ALA A 137 -8.75 -3.16 31.49
C ALA A 137 -9.05 -2.00 30.52
N SER A 138 -8.62 -0.78 30.86
CA SER A 138 -8.75 0.42 30.02
C SER A 138 -8.06 0.25 28.66
N TYR A 139 -6.81 -0.23 28.66
CA TYR A 139 -6.03 -0.48 27.47
C TYR A 139 -6.59 -1.65 26.65
N ALA A 140 -7.05 -2.71 27.32
CA ALA A 140 -7.71 -3.84 26.66
C ALA A 140 -8.98 -3.41 25.91
N VAL A 141 -9.86 -2.62 26.57
CA VAL A 141 -11.07 -2.06 25.96
C VAL A 141 -10.72 -1.17 24.77
N LEU A 142 -9.75 -0.27 24.91
CA LEU A 142 -9.28 0.59 23.82
C LEU A 142 -8.78 -0.24 22.62
N THR A 143 -7.99 -1.27 22.89
CA THR A 143 -7.45 -2.16 21.85
C THR A 143 -8.55 -2.91 21.13
N VAL A 144 -9.56 -3.42 21.85
CA VAL A 144 -10.67 -4.19 21.26
C VAL A 144 -11.61 -3.32 20.45
N PHE A 145 -12.01 -2.15 20.98
CA PHE A 145 -13.05 -1.32 20.35
C PHE A 145 -12.50 -0.27 19.37
N ILE A 146 -11.21 0.05 19.44
CA ILE A 146 -10.57 1.03 18.54
C ILE A 146 -9.45 0.37 17.75
N GLY A 147 -8.52 -0.32 18.43
CA GLY A 147 -7.34 -0.91 17.78
C GLY A 147 -7.68 -1.98 16.74
N LEU A 148 -8.43 -3.01 17.13
CA LEU A 148 -8.81 -4.11 16.23
C LEU A 148 -9.64 -3.60 15.03
N PRO A 149 -10.68 -2.76 15.19
CA PRO A 149 -11.37 -2.16 14.06
C PRO A 149 -10.45 -1.33 13.16
N ALA A 150 -9.54 -0.52 13.72
CA ALA A 150 -8.61 0.28 12.93
C ALA A 150 -7.67 -0.60 12.10
N ILE A 151 -7.11 -1.67 12.69
CA ILE A 151 -6.27 -2.65 12.01
C ILE A 151 -7.07 -3.40 10.93
N PHE A 152 -8.30 -3.82 11.24
CA PHE A 152 -9.18 -4.48 10.28
C PHE A 152 -9.49 -3.58 9.08
N VAL A 153 -9.82 -2.31 9.33
CA VAL A 153 -10.11 -1.36 8.26
C VAL A 153 -8.86 -1.08 7.42
N ALA A 154 -7.73 -0.77 8.06
CA ALA A 154 -6.50 -0.41 7.35
C ALA A 154 -5.83 -1.60 6.66
N GLY A 155 -5.85 -2.79 7.28
CA GLY A 155 -5.19 -3.99 6.79
C GLY A 155 -6.04 -4.83 5.84
N ILE A 156 -7.37 -4.71 5.90
CA ILE A 156 -8.28 -5.55 5.10
C ILE A 156 -9.23 -4.68 4.28
N VAL A 157 -10.09 -3.89 4.92
CA VAL A 157 -11.18 -3.19 4.20
C VAL A 157 -10.64 -2.26 3.12
N LEU A 158 -9.66 -1.41 3.43
CA LEU A 158 -9.10 -0.43 2.49
C LEU A 158 -8.35 -1.10 1.31
N PRO A 159 -7.45 -2.08 1.53
CA PRO A 159 -6.83 -2.82 0.43
C PRO A 159 -7.84 -3.49 -0.51
N PHE A 160 -8.85 -4.18 0.04
CA PHE A 160 -9.87 -4.85 -0.77
C PHE A 160 -10.77 -3.86 -1.51
N ALA A 161 -11.17 -2.77 -0.87
CA ALA A 161 -11.93 -1.70 -1.52
C ALA A 161 -11.11 -1.04 -2.65
N GLY A 162 -9.80 -0.86 -2.46
CA GLY A 162 -8.88 -0.37 -3.48
C GLY A 162 -8.76 -1.32 -4.68
N LEU A 163 -8.58 -2.62 -4.42
CA LEU A 163 -8.54 -3.65 -5.47
C LEU A 163 -9.83 -3.71 -6.28
N LEU A 164 -10.97 -3.70 -5.59
CA LEU A 164 -12.28 -3.72 -6.25
C LEU A 164 -12.49 -2.45 -7.08
N SER A 165 -12.06 -1.29 -6.56
CA SER A 165 -12.06 -0.04 -7.30
C SER A 165 -11.22 -0.13 -8.57
N LEU A 166 -9.99 -0.64 -8.49
CA LEU A 166 -9.11 -0.83 -9.64
C LEU A 166 -9.71 -1.79 -10.67
N TYR A 167 -10.26 -2.91 -10.21
CA TYR A 167 -10.92 -3.89 -11.07
C TYR A 167 -12.08 -3.26 -11.86
N TYR A 168 -12.97 -2.54 -11.19
CA TYR A 168 -14.06 -1.85 -11.88
C TYR A 168 -13.56 -0.73 -12.81
N SER A 169 -12.46 -0.05 -12.46
CA SER A 169 -11.83 0.92 -13.36
C SER A 169 -11.26 0.26 -14.62
N VAL A 170 -10.68 -0.94 -14.51
CA VAL A 170 -10.21 -1.73 -15.67
C VAL A 170 -11.39 -2.11 -16.56
N LEU A 171 -12.49 -2.61 -15.98
CA LEU A 171 -13.69 -2.96 -16.73
C LEU A 171 -14.30 -1.75 -17.44
N ALA A 172 -14.39 -0.61 -16.76
CA ALA A 172 -14.89 0.63 -17.34
C ALA A 172 -13.99 1.12 -18.50
N ALA A 173 -12.67 1.11 -18.33
CA ALA A 173 -11.71 1.45 -19.38
C ALA A 173 -11.87 0.54 -20.60
N ARG A 174 -12.05 -0.77 -20.38
CA ARG A 174 -12.24 -1.76 -21.44
C ARG A 174 -13.55 -1.53 -22.19
N ALA A 175 -14.65 -1.33 -21.48
CA ALA A 175 -15.96 -1.09 -22.09
C ALA A 175 -15.98 0.18 -22.96
N ALA A 176 -15.23 1.21 -22.55
CA ALA A 176 -15.11 2.46 -23.30
C ALA A 176 -14.03 2.46 -24.39
N GLY A 177 -13.27 1.36 -24.56
CA GLY A 177 -12.16 1.30 -25.52
C GLY A 177 -10.95 2.18 -25.15
N PHE A 178 -10.85 2.65 -23.90
CA PHE A 178 -9.74 3.50 -23.43
C PHE A 178 -8.50 2.67 -23.05
N GLU A 179 -7.81 2.16 -24.07
CA GLU A 179 -6.58 1.38 -23.92
C GLU A 179 -5.48 2.13 -23.16
N GLN A 180 -5.43 3.46 -23.30
CA GLN A 180 -4.49 4.35 -22.61
C GLN A 180 -4.63 4.26 -21.09
N ALA A 181 -5.85 4.12 -20.58
CA ALA A 181 -6.13 3.92 -19.16
C ALA A 181 -6.03 2.45 -18.75
N ARG A 182 -6.54 1.53 -19.59
CA ARG A 182 -6.66 0.10 -19.30
C ARG A 182 -5.31 -0.54 -18.98
N ARG A 183 -4.28 -0.28 -19.80
CA ARG A 183 -2.97 -0.95 -19.65
C ARG A 183 -2.25 -0.55 -18.35
N PRO A 184 -2.11 0.74 -18.00
CA PRO A 184 -1.60 1.15 -16.69
C PRO A 184 -2.40 0.58 -15.53
N LEU A 185 -3.74 0.66 -15.60
CA LEU A 185 -4.62 0.12 -14.57
C LEU A 185 -4.41 -1.38 -14.35
N MET A 186 -4.25 -2.15 -15.42
CA MET A 186 -4.01 -3.58 -15.32
C MET A 186 -2.65 -3.87 -14.68
N GLY A 187 -1.60 -3.14 -15.05
CA GLY A 187 -0.29 -3.27 -14.40
C GLY A 187 -0.35 -3.00 -12.89
N ILE A 188 -1.07 -1.94 -12.49
CA ILE A 188 -1.29 -1.61 -11.08
C ILE A 188 -2.12 -2.70 -10.38
N LEU A 189 -3.20 -3.19 -10.99
CA LEU A 189 -4.05 -4.23 -10.42
C LEU A 189 -3.29 -5.55 -10.23
N VAL A 190 -2.49 -5.99 -11.22
CA VAL A 190 -1.62 -7.16 -11.06
C VAL A 190 -0.62 -6.94 -9.93
N SER A 191 -0.02 -5.74 -9.86
CA SER A 191 0.90 -5.37 -8.78
C SER A 191 0.26 -5.51 -7.40
N GLN A 192 -0.99 -5.06 -7.23
CA GLN A 192 -1.68 -5.13 -5.94
C GLN A 192 -2.16 -6.56 -5.60
N LEU A 193 -2.59 -7.34 -6.58
CA LEU A 193 -2.94 -8.74 -6.35
C LEU A 193 -1.72 -9.58 -5.97
N ALA A 194 -0.63 -9.46 -6.74
CA ALA A 194 0.55 -10.29 -6.55
C ALA A 194 1.53 -9.71 -5.51
N GLY A 195 1.86 -8.42 -5.58
CA GLY A 195 2.77 -7.75 -4.64
C GLY A 195 2.10 -7.33 -3.32
N GLY A 196 0.76 -7.19 -3.27
CA GLY A 196 0.02 -6.86 -2.06
C GLY A 196 -0.58 -8.09 -1.38
N VAL A 197 -1.67 -8.63 -1.95
CA VAL A 197 -2.45 -9.72 -1.33
C VAL A 197 -1.64 -11.00 -1.20
N LEU A 198 -1.03 -11.46 -2.30
CA LEU A 198 -0.22 -12.69 -2.25
C LEU A 198 1.01 -12.51 -1.36
N ALA A 199 1.63 -11.33 -1.31
CA ALA A 199 2.76 -11.09 -0.41
C ALA A 199 2.36 -11.26 1.07
N ILE A 200 1.24 -10.66 1.47
CA ILE A 200 0.76 -10.72 2.87
C ILE A 200 0.34 -12.14 3.25
N LEU A 201 -0.30 -12.87 2.34
CA LEU A 201 -0.76 -14.23 2.62
C LEU A 201 0.37 -15.27 2.53
N ILE A 202 1.20 -15.21 1.50
CA ILE A 202 2.15 -16.27 1.17
C ILE A 202 3.48 -16.12 1.91
N ILE A 203 4.01 -14.90 2.12
CA ILE A 203 5.33 -14.73 2.75
C ILE A 203 5.39 -15.30 4.17
N PRO A 204 4.41 -15.05 5.06
CA PRO A 204 4.45 -15.62 6.42
C PRO A 204 4.38 -17.15 6.40
N LEU A 205 3.53 -17.71 5.53
CA LEU A 205 3.39 -19.15 5.32
C LEU A 205 4.69 -19.79 4.78
N LEU A 206 5.37 -19.13 3.83
CA LEU A 206 6.63 -19.62 3.28
C LEU A 206 7.77 -19.58 4.30
N HIS A 207 7.87 -18.53 5.11
CA HIS A 207 8.88 -18.48 6.19
C HIS A 207 8.62 -19.52 7.29
N PHE A 208 7.36 -19.89 7.52
CA PHE A 208 7.02 -20.97 8.45
C PHE A 208 7.46 -22.35 7.92
N VAL A 209 7.28 -22.60 6.62
CA VAL A 209 7.56 -23.93 6.02
C VAL A 209 9.02 -24.11 5.59
N ALA A 210 9.70 -23.06 5.14
CA ALA A 210 11.06 -23.15 4.61
C ALA A 210 11.90 -21.87 4.88
N PRO A 211 12.41 -21.65 6.11
CA PRO A 211 12.99 -20.38 6.54
C PRO A 211 14.20 -19.86 5.72
N ALA A 212 14.87 -20.72 4.94
CA ALA A 212 16.06 -20.36 4.16
C ALA A 212 16.20 -21.17 2.84
N GLY A 213 15.10 -21.51 2.18
CA GLY A 213 15.11 -22.29 0.94
C GLY A 213 15.18 -21.43 -0.33
N ALA A 214 15.69 -21.98 -1.44
CA ALA A 214 15.69 -21.33 -2.76
C ALA A 214 14.29 -20.87 -3.21
N LEU A 215 13.24 -21.58 -2.76
CA LEU A 215 11.84 -21.22 -3.00
C LEU A 215 11.43 -19.89 -2.34
N VAL A 216 11.96 -19.57 -1.16
CA VAL A 216 11.70 -18.28 -0.50
C VAL A 216 12.36 -17.15 -1.27
N THR A 217 13.57 -17.35 -1.78
CA THR A 217 14.25 -16.38 -2.63
C THR A 217 13.49 -16.16 -3.94
N ILE A 218 13.03 -17.22 -4.60
CA ILE A 218 12.23 -17.12 -5.84
C ILE A 218 10.91 -16.40 -5.56
N ALA A 219 10.19 -16.78 -4.51
CA ALA A 219 8.94 -16.14 -4.13
C ALA A 219 9.16 -14.65 -3.82
N SER A 220 10.17 -14.33 -3.03
CA SER A 220 10.54 -12.95 -2.71
C SER A 220 10.87 -12.16 -3.99
N ALA A 221 11.68 -12.75 -4.89
CA ALA A 221 12.01 -12.14 -6.18
C ALA A 221 10.77 -11.83 -7.03
N LEU A 222 9.83 -12.77 -7.10
CA LEU A 222 8.57 -12.59 -7.82
C LEU A 222 7.72 -11.50 -7.17
N LEU A 223 7.58 -11.50 -5.84
CA LEU A 223 6.79 -10.51 -5.11
C LEU A 223 7.37 -9.10 -5.27
N PHE A 224 8.70 -8.95 -5.22
CA PHE A 224 9.36 -7.68 -5.52
C PHE A 224 9.17 -7.26 -6.99
N GLY A 225 9.31 -8.20 -7.93
CA GLY A 225 9.06 -7.95 -9.35
C GLY A 225 7.63 -7.48 -9.61
N PHE A 226 6.64 -8.11 -8.99
CA PHE A 226 5.24 -7.69 -9.03
C PHE A 226 5.02 -6.36 -8.31
N GLY A 227 5.71 -6.10 -7.19
CA GLY A 227 5.67 -4.82 -6.49
C GLY A 227 6.18 -3.64 -7.32
N LEU A 228 7.15 -3.88 -8.21
CA LEU A 228 7.65 -2.89 -9.17
C LEU A 228 6.69 -2.61 -10.34
N LEU A 229 5.69 -3.46 -10.58
CA LEU A 229 4.74 -3.21 -11.67
C LEU A 229 3.91 -1.94 -11.44
N MET A 230 3.54 -1.60 -10.20
CA MET A 230 2.78 -0.37 -9.93
C MET A 230 3.53 0.91 -10.34
N PRO A 231 4.78 1.17 -9.90
CA PRO A 231 5.50 2.38 -10.32
C PRO A 231 5.80 2.36 -11.81
N ILE A 232 6.13 1.20 -12.41
CA ILE A 232 6.36 1.09 -13.85
C ILE A 232 5.08 1.39 -14.64
N ALA A 233 3.94 0.84 -14.21
CA ALA A 233 2.65 1.04 -14.86
C ALA A 233 2.16 2.48 -14.70
N PHE A 234 2.34 3.09 -13.52
CA PHE A 234 2.05 4.50 -13.30
C PHE A 234 2.94 5.38 -14.19
N ALA A 235 4.23 5.09 -14.27
CA ALA A 235 5.14 5.79 -15.17
C ALA A 235 4.72 5.66 -16.63
N ALA A 236 4.42 4.45 -17.09
CA ALA A 236 3.88 4.25 -18.44
C ALA A 236 2.58 5.06 -18.63
N GLY A 237 1.70 5.09 -17.63
CA GLY A 237 0.50 5.91 -17.60
C GLY A 237 0.80 7.40 -17.84
N VAL A 238 1.75 7.95 -17.10
CA VAL A 238 2.13 9.37 -17.19
C VAL A 238 2.82 9.72 -18.51
N TRP A 239 3.88 8.99 -18.88
CA TRP A 239 4.76 9.39 -19.98
C TRP A 239 4.35 8.81 -21.34
N ARG A 240 3.89 7.55 -21.39
CA ARG A 240 3.56 6.86 -22.65
C ARG A 240 2.08 6.99 -23.01
N PHE A 241 1.20 6.75 -22.05
CA PHE A 241 -0.24 6.70 -22.28
C PHE A 241 -0.95 8.02 -21.99
N ARG A 242 -0.23 9.03 -21.48
CA ARG A 242 -0.75 10.37 -21.21
C ARG A 242 -2.06 10.34 -20.40
N VAL A 243 -2.14 9.43 -19.42
CA VAL A 243 -3.31 9.27 -18.55
C VAL A 243 -3.66 10.58 -17.83
N LEU A 244 -2.67 11.43 -17.61
CA LEU A 244 -2.89 12.73 -16.97
C LEU A 244 -3.76 13.68 -17.83
N ASP A 245 -3.78 13.48 -19.14
CA ASP A 245 -4.56 14.31 -20.08
C ASP A 245 -6.01 13.80 -20.22
N LEU A 246 -6.35 12.65 -19.63
CA LEU A 246 -7.71 12.13 -19.66
C LEU A 246 -8.65 13.03 -18.85
N ASP A 247 -9.79 13.37 -19.46
CA ASP A 247 -10.81 14.18 -18.83
C ASP A 247 -11.32 13.52 -17.55
N ILE A 248 -11.29 14.29 -16.47
CA ILE A 248 -11.67 13.88 -15.12
C ILE A 248 -13.19 13.67 -15.03
N GLU A 249 -13.96 14.31 -15.90
CA GLU A 249 -15.43 14.33 -15.85
C GLU A 249 -16.09 13.46 -16.92
N GLY A 250 -15.35 13.08 -17.97
CA GLY A 250 -15.77 12.20 -19.07
C GLY A 250 -15.83 10.70 -18.72
N LEU A 251 -16.17 10.35 -17.48
CA LEU A 251 -16.30 8.95 -17.06
C LEU A 251 -17.29 8.19 -17.96
N PRO A 252 -16.92 7.03 -18.53
CA PRO A 252 -17.88 6.12 -19.11
C PRO A 252 -18.82 5.65 -18.00
N SER A 253 -20.10 6.01 -18.07
CA SER A 253 -21.11 5.46 -17.17
C SER A 253 -21.24 3.96 -17.43
N VAL A 254 -20.78 3.13 -16.49
CA VAL A 254 -21.00 1.66 -16.54
C VAL A 254 -22.50 1.31 -16.41
N ARG A 255 -23.38 2.29 -16.17
CA ARG A 255 -24.83 2.13 -16.24
C ARG A 255 -25.36 2.44 -17.63
N ALA A 256 -25.34 1.43 -18.48
CA ALA A 256 -26.54 0.91 -19.13
C ALA A 256 -26.14 -0.32 -19.94
N GLY A 257 -26.14 -1.48 -19.29
CA GLY A 257 -26.69 -2.65 -19.96
C GLY A 257 -28.17 -2.36 -20.18
N SER A 258 -28.48 -1.54 -21.18
CA SER A 258 -29.80 -1.49 -21.75
C SER A 258 -30.02 -2.85 -22.36
N THR A 259 -30.92 -3.58 -21.72
CA THR A 259 -31.82 -4.51 -22.36
C THR A 259 -32.16 -4.06 -23.79
N SER A 260 -31.54 -4.73 -24.77
CA SER A 260 -31.95 -4.77 -26.18
C SER A 260 -31.16 -5.94 -26.75
N SER A 261 -31.73 -7.07 -27.14
CA SER A 261 -33.09 -7.45 -27.55
C SER A 261 -33.22 -8.96 -27.37
#